data_AF-A0A3D6BCA0-F1
#
_entry.id   AF-A0A3D6BCA0-F1
#
_cell.length_a   1.000
_cell.length_b   1.000
_cell.length_c   1.000
_cell.angle_alpha   90.00
_cell.angle_beta   90.00
_cell.angle_gamma   90.00
#
_symmetry.space_group_name_H-M   'P 1'
#
loop_
_entity.id
_entity.type
_entity.pdbx_description
1 polymer ?
#
loop_
_entity_poly.entity_id
_entity_poly.type
_entity_poly.pdbx_seq_one_letter_code
_entity_poly.pdbx_strand_id
1 'polypeptide(L)' 'MDSNFDKNFESNKSTFKQKFGIDWNENPQLYLTYIQTLYVSTLTEIANNGMSELISRQRESHSLLQDISRKLK' A
#
# COMPACT_ATOMS: atom_id res chain seq x y z
N MET A 1 22.32 -17.17 13.24
CA MET A 1 22.01 -15.80 13.63
C MET A 1 20.63 -15.53 13.07
N ASP A 2 19.58 -15.62 13.88
CA ASP A 2 18.22 -15.35 13.39
C ASP A 2 18.12 -13.88 13.03
N SER A 3 17.73 -13.62 11.79
CA SER A 3 17.54 -12.26 11.31
C SER A 3 16.36 -11.61 12.04
N ASN A 4 16.32 -10.28 12.09
CA ASN A 4 15.15 -9.57 12.60
C ASN A 4 13.88 -9.91 11.81
N PHE A 5 14.03 -10.37 10.56
CA PHE A 5 12.93 -10.88 9.75
C PHE A 5 12.37 -12.19 10.33
N ASP A 6 13.22 -13.17 10.67
CA ASP A 6 12.79 -14.46 11.21
C ASP A 6 11.99 -14.31 12.52
N LYS A 7 12.45 -13.40 13.40
CA LYS A 7 11.74 -13.08 14.66
C LYS A 7 10.38 -12.43 14.42
N ASN A 8 10.30 -11.51 13.46
CA ASN A 8 9.05 -10.85 13.10
C ASN A 8 8.09 -11.82 12.40
N PHE A 9 8.60 -12.72 11.56
CA PHE A 9 7.80 -13.72 10.90
C PHE A 9 7.15 -14.68 11.91
N GLU A 10 7.96 -15.26 12.81
CA GLU A 10 7.46 -16.23 13.79
C GLU A 10 6.47 -15.60 14.78
N SER A 11 6.70 -14.35 15.19
CA SER A 11 5.75 -13.64 16.08
C SER A 11 4.40 -13.35 15.43
N ASN A 12 4.37 -13.03 14.12
CA ASN A 12 3.14 -12.65 13.42
C ASN A 12 2.40 -13.82 12.77
N LYS A 13 3.08 -14.95 12.52
CA LYS A 13 2.51 -16.15 11.90
C LYS A 13 1.28 -16.68 12.65
N SER A 14 1.32 -16.68 13.99
CA SER A 14 0.19 -17.13 14.81
C SER A 14 -1.05 -16.24 14.66
N THR A 15 -0.86 -14.92 14.71
CA THR A 15 -1.91 -13.92 14.53
C THR A 15 -2.49 -13.99 13.11
N PHE A 16 -1.64 -14.21 12.11
CA PHE A 16 -2.08 -14.39 10.73
C PHE A 16 -3.01 -15.60 10.58
N LYS A 17 -2.65 -16.76 11.18
CA LYS A 17 -3.53 -17.94 11.21
C LYS A 17 -4.86 -17.63 11.87
N GLN A 18 -4.86 -16.96 13.01
CA GLN A 18 -6.11 -16.60 13.72
C GLN A 18 -7.02 -15.70 12.90
N LYS A 19 -6.44 -14.73 12.17
CA LYS A 19 -7.20 -13.72 11.42
C LYS A 19 -7.71 -14.24 10.08
N PHE A 20 -6.90 -15.03 9.38
CA PHE A 20 -7.18 -15.41 7.99
C PHE A 20 -7.45 -16.90 7.82
N GLY A 21 -7.28 -17.72 8.87
CA GLY A 21 -7.47 -19.17 8.81
C GLY A 21 -6.39 -19.91 8.01
N ILE A 22 -5.33 -19.22 7.57
CA ILE A 22 -4.26 -19.80 6.76
C ILE A 22 -3.05 -20.05 7.66
N ASP A 23 -2.66 -21.31 7.82
CA ASP A 23 -1.45 -21.70 8.54
C ASP A 23 -0.27 -21.89 7.59
N TRP A 24 0.85 -21.23 7.90
CA TRP A 24 2.12 -21.48 7.25
C TRP A 24 2.55 -22.95 7.29
N ASN A 25 2.36 -23.63 8.43
CA ASN A 25 2.81 -25.02 8.59
C ASN A 25 1.94 -26.01 7.80
N GLU A 26 0.66 -25.68 7.53
CA GLU A 26 -0.27 -26.55 6.80
C GLU A 26 -0.20 -26.30 5.29
N ASN A 27 -0.13 -25.02 4.87
CA ASN A 27 -0.05 -24.64 3.47
C ASN A 27 0.81 -23.37 3.26
N PRO A 28 2.15 -23.51 3.20
CA PRO A 28 3.07 -22.38 3.01
C PRO A 28 2.81 -21.61 1.72
N GLN A 29 2.43 -22.32 0.64
CA GLN A 29 2.20 -21.71 -0.66
C GLN A 29 0.99 -20.75 -0.62
N LEU A 30 -0.11 -21.18 -0.01
CA LEU A 30 -1.30 -20.34 0.15
C LEU A 30 -0.99 -19.11 1.02
N TYR A 31 -0.24 -19.30 2.11
CA TYR A 31 0.21 -18.21 2.98
C TYR A 31 1.01 -17.16 2.19
N LEU A 32 2.02 -17.59 1.41
CA LEU A 32 2.84 -16.70 0.60
C LEU A 32 2.03 -15.96 -0.47
N THR A 33 1.16 -16.66 -1.19
CA THR A 33 0.29 -16.06 -2.21
C THR A 33 -0.60 -14.98 -1.60
N TYR A 34 -1.13 -15.21 -0.40
CA TYR A 34 -1.96 -14.23 0.29
C TYR A 34 -1.16 -12.99 0.69
N ILE A 35 0.03 -13.16 1.29
CA ILE A 35 0.89 -12.03 1.65
C ILE A 35 1.31 -11.23 0.41
N GLN A 36 1.68 -11.91 -0.68
CA GLN A 36 2.02 -11.25 -1.94
C GLN A 36 0.83 -10.45 -2.48
N THR A 37 -0.38 -11.01 -2.42
CA THR A 37 -1.60 -10.33 -2.85
C THR A 37 -1.86 -9.08 -2.01
N LEU A 38 -1.80 -9.18 -0.68
CA LEU A 38 -1.93 -8.03 0.22
C LEU A 38 -0.90 -6.94 -0.07
N TYR A 39 0.36 -7.33 -0.30
CA TYR A 39 1.44 -6.40 -0.61
C TYR A 39 1.17 -5.65 -1.91
N VAL A 40 0.82 -6.37 -2.99
CA VAL A 40 0.51 -5.76 -4.30
C VAL A 40 -0.72 -4.86 -4.22
N SER A 41 -1.77 -5.28 -3.51
CA SER A 41 -2.97 -4.45 -3.31
C SER A 41 -2.64 -3.17 -2.55
N THR A 42 -1.84 -3.25 -1.49
CA THR A 42 -1.42 -2.09 -0.70
C THR A 42 -0.58 -1.11 -1.53
N LEU A 43 0.38 -1.61 -2.31
CA LEU A 43 1.18 -0.76 -3.21
C LEU A 43 0.30 -0.07 -4.25
N THR A 44 -0.67 -0.79 -4.80
CA THR A 44 -1.62 -0.25 -5.79
C THR A 44 -2.48 0.86 -5.18
N GLU A 45 -2.97 0.66 -3.96
CA GLU A 45 -3.75 1.66 -3.24
C GLU A 45 -2.93 2.91 -2.94
N ILE A 46 -1.68 2.76 -2.47
CA ILE A 46 -0.75 3.88 -2.25
C ILE A 46 -0.52 4.66 -3.56
N ALA A 47 -0.27 3.95 -4.66
CA ALA A 47 -0.05 4.57 -5.97
C ALA A 47 -1.30 5.34 -6.43
N ASN A 48 -2.49 4.76 -6.30
CA ASN A 48 -3.74 5.40 -6.72
C ASN A 48 -4.09 6.62 -5.87
N ASN A 49 -3.92 6.52 -4.55
CA ASN A 49 -4.18 7.64 -3.64
C ASN A 49 -3.18 8.78 -3.87
N GLY A 50 -1.89 8.46 -3.99
CA GLY A 50 -0.85 9.45 -4.30
C GLY A 50 -1.05 10.12 -5.67
N MET A 51 -1.46 9.36 -6.68
CA MET A 51 -1.78 9.89 -8.00
C MET A 51 -3.00 10.84 -7.96
N SER A 52 -4.03 10.48 -7.19
CA SER A 52 -5.22 11.31 -7.00
C SER A 52 -4.87 12.64 -6.35
N GLU A 53 -4.00 12.63 -5.34
CA GLU A 53 -3.50 13.84 -4.67
C GLU A 53 -2.72 14.75 -5.64
N LEU A 54 -1.82 14.18 -6.44
CA LEU A 54 -1.06 14.91 -7.46
C LEU A 54 -1.96 15.60 -8.49
N ILE A 55 -2.98 14.89 -8.98
CA ILE A 55 -3.96 15.46 -9.91
C ILE A 55 -4.72 16.63 -9.26
N SER A 56 -5.10 16.52 -7.99
CA SER A 56 -5.77 17.62 -7.26
C SER A 56 -4.89 18.87 -7.20
N ARG A 57 -3.62 18.70 -6.79
CA ARG A 57 -2.65 19.81 -6.72
C ARG A 57 -2.39 20.44 -8.10
N GLN A 58 -2.36 19.64 -9.16
CA GLN A 58 -2.22 20.14 -10.52
C GLN A 58 -3.44 21.00 -10.93
N ARG A 59 -4.66 20.57 -10.62
CA ARG A 59 -5.88 21.33 -10.91
C ARG A 59 -5.91 22.66 -10.16
N GLU A 60 -5.57 22.67 -8.88
CA GLU A 60 -5.46 23.88 -8.07
C GLU A 60 -4.42 24.86 -8.65
N SER A 61 -3.23 24.34 -8.97
CA SER A 61 -2.17 25.14 -9.59
C SER A 61 -2.60 25.73 -10.93
N HIS A 62 -3.31 24.95 -11.75
CA HIS A 62 -3.85 25.41 -13.02
C HIS A 62 -4.89 26.53 -12.84
N SER A 63 -5.80 26.38 -11.86
CA SER A 63 -6.79 27.42 -11.53
C SER A 63 -6.12 28.72 -11.09
N LEU A 64 -5.11 28.65 -10.23
CA LEU A 64 -4.32 29.80 -9.78
C LEU A 64 -3.66 30.53 -10.96
N LEU A 65 -3.04 29.78 -11.88
CA LEU A 65 -2.42 30.35 -13.08
C LEU A 65 -3.44 31.04 -13.99
N GLN A 66 -4.64 30.45 -14.16
CA GLN A 66 -5.71 31.08 -14.93
C GLN A 66 -6.20 32.38 -14.30
N ASP A 67 -6.36 32.41 -12.97
CA ASP A 67 -6.81 33.61 -12.25
C ASP A 67 -5.77 34.73 -12.32
N ILE A 68 -4.48 34.40 -12.19
CA ILE A 68 -3.38 35.36 -12.40
C ILE A 68 -3.43 35.90 -13.84
N SER A 69 -3.54 35.02 -14.84
CA SER A 69 -3.63 35.42 -16.25
C SER A 69 -4.82 36.35 -16.52
N ARG A 70 -5.97 36.10 -15.88
CA ARG A 70 -7.15 36.97 -15.96
C ARG A 70 -6.92 38.35 -15.35
N LYS A 71 -6.22 38.44 -14.21
CA LYS A 71 -5.93 39.72 -13.55
C LYS A 71 -4.87 40.57 -14.27
N LEU A 72 -4.06 39.95 -15.12
CA LEU A 72 -3.03 40.62 -15.93
C LEU A 72 -3.56 41.14 -17.27
N LYS A 73 -4.82 40.83 -17.63
CA LYS A 73 -5.55 41.42 -18.76
C LYS A 73 -6.40 42.58 -18.29
#